data_AF-A0A7W5DZA8-F1
#
_entry.id   AF-A0A7W5DZA8-F1
#
_cell.length_a   1.000
_cell.length_b   1.000
_cell.length_c   1.000
_cell.angle_alpha   90.00
_cell.angle_beta   90.00
_cell.angle_gamma   90.00
#
_symmetry.space_group_name_H-M   'P 1'
#
loop_
_entity.id
_entity.type
_entity.pdbx_description
1 polymer ?
#
loop_
_entity_poly.entity_id
_entity_poly.type
_entity_poly.pdbx_seq_one_letter_code
_entity_poly.pdbx_strand_id
1 'polypeptide(L)'
;MLLHPAAESLAEIQWNGETGTVEVALRLRITDEQQLLRTVSSRETDSLLGDEEALESAALSVIRRRIGFGNLRDMKTPKTPAPVADQYHWVGRRGEGGHAWWFFEVAMPEGRPTHLRCTLFEKPSSEPQNRGASSHDHLHAAPISTFLVLPDSQPETRTPAAGDESSKGPKSLTVTPDRPISAIQWSVPAS
;
A
#
# COMPACT_ATOMS: atom_id res chain seq x y z
N MET A 1 3.34 -30.98 -1.82
CA MET A 1 3.11 -29.88 -0.86
C MET A 1 2.47 -28.73 -1.61
N LEU A 2 1.16 -28.54 -1.46
CA LEU A 2 0.46 -27.39 -2.01
C LEU A 2 0.67 -26.23 -1.03
N LEU A 3 1.67 -25.38 -1.28
CA LEU A 3 1.75 -24.06 -0.63
C LEU A 3 0.50 -23.29 -1.08
N HIS A 4 -0.46 -23.11 -0.17
CA HIS A 4 -1.60 -22.24 -0.44
C HIS A 4 -1.09 -20.81 -0.69
N PRO A 5 -1.63 -20.09 -1.68
CA PRO A 5 -1.21 -18.74 -1.98
C PRO A 5 -1.48 -17.83 -0.77
N ALA A 6 -0.44 -17.41 -0.04
CA ALA A 6 -0.58 -16.29 0.90
C ALA A 6 -1.06 -15.07 0.11
N ALA A 7 -2.01 -14.29 0.62
CA ALA A 7 -2.28 -12.98 0.04
C ALA A 7 -1.00 -12.15 0.20
N GLU A 8 -0.40 -11.77 -0.92
CA GLU A 8 0.83 -11.01 -0.98
C GLU A 8 0.53 -9.75 -1.78
N SER A 9 0.64 -8.60 -1.12
CA SER A 9 0.67 -7.31 -1.81
C SER A 9 2.12 -6.86 -1.88
N LEU A 10 2.56 -6.49 -3.07
CA LEU A 10 3.82 -5.79 -3.26
C LEU A 10 3.49 -4.32 -3.48
N ALA A 11 4.16 -3.41 -2.78
CA ALA A 11 4.06 -2.00 -3.05
C ALA A 11 5.45 -1.43 -3.30
N GLU A 12 5.57 -0.57 -4.30
CA GLU A 12 6.74 0.26 -4.53
C GLU A 12 6.41 1.65 -4.02
N ILE A 13 7.28 2.22 -3.19
CA ILE A 13 7.12 3.57 -2.66
C ILE A 13 8.34 4.41 -2.96
N GLN A 14 8.08 5.64 -3.37
CA GLN A 14 9.11 6.63 -3.70
C GLN A 14 8.78 7.95 -3.02
N TRP A 15 9.81 8.69 -2.63
CA TRP A 15 9.66 10.07 -2.17
C TRP A 15 9.99 11.02 -3.30
N ASN A 16 9.07 11.92 -3.61
CA ASN A 16 9.31 13.03 -4.51
C ASN A 16 9.54 14.29 -3.67
N GLY A 17 10.81 14.69 -3.58
CA GLY A 17 11.20 15.86 -2.78
C GLY A 17 10.77 17.20 -3.37
N GLU A 18 10.43 17.26 -4.66
CA GLU A 18 10.02 18.49 -5.34
C GLU A 18 8.55 18.81 -5.07
N THR A 19 7.70 17.80 -5.17
CA THR A 19 6.26 17.91 -4.93
C THR A 19 5.90 17.72 -3.45
N GLY A 20 6.81 17.15 -2.66
CA GLY A 20 6.54 16.77 -1.28
C GLY A 20 5.56 15.61 -1.17
N THR A 21 5.50 14.72 -2.16
CA THR A 21 4.58 13.58 -2.20
C THR A 21 5.30 12.25 -2.03
N VAL A 22 4.58 11.28 -1.46
CA VAL A 22 4.93 9.86 -1.57
C VAL A 22 4.17 9.29 -2.75
N GLU A 23 4.90 8.78 -3.74
CA GLU A 23 4.34 8.09 -4.90
C GLU A 23 4.30 6.59 -4.58
N VAL A 24 3.15 5.95 -4.86
CA VAL A 24 2.92 4.54 -4.52
C VAL A 24 2.37 3.77 -5.73
N ALA A 25 3.04 2.66 -6.05
CA ALA A 25 2.50 1.63 -6.94
C ALA A 25 2.20 0.38 -6.11
N LEU A 26 0.92 0.06 -5.91
CA LEU A 26 0.46 -1.06 -5.12
C LEU A 26 -0.06 -2.18 -6.03
N ARG A 27 0.60 -3.33 -6.02
CA ARG A 27 0.18 -4.54 -6.70
C ARG A 27 -0.70 -5.40 -5.80
N LEU A 28 -1.88 -5.72 -6.29
CA LEU A 28 -2.86 -6.58 -5.62
C LEU A 28 -3.21 -7.76 -6.52
N ARG A 29 -3.54 -8.91 -5.93
CA ARG A 29 -4.26 -9.94 -6.69
C ARG A 29 -5.66 -9.42 -7.02
N ILE A 30 -6.21 -9.86 -8.15
CA ILE A 30 -7.58 -9.47 -8.55
C ILE A 30 -8.60 -9.87 -7.47
N THR A 31 -8.44 -11.03 -6.83
CA THR A 31 -9.34 -11.45 -5.74
C THR A 31 -9.29 -10.51 -4.53
N ASP A 32 -8.09 -10.03 -4.20
CA ASP A 32 -7.86 -9.16 -3.05
C ASP A 32 -8.37 -7.74 -3.35
N GLU A 33 -8.11 -7.24 -4.56
CA GLU A 33 -8.69 -5.99 -5.08
C GLU A 33 -10.22 -6.03 -4.99
N GLN A 34 -10.85 -7.09 -5.49
CA GLN A 34 -12.31 -7.24 -5.44
C GLN A 34 -12.83 -7.27 -4.01
N GLN A 35 -12.14 -7.98 -3.11
CA GLN A 35 -12.51 -8.01 -1.70
C GLN A 35 -12.40 -6.64 -1.04
N LEU A 36 -11.31 -5.89 -1.29
CA LEU A 36 -11.09 -4.55 -0.76
C LEU A 36 -12.19 -3.59 -1.23
N LEU A 37 -12.53 -3.60 -2.52
CA LEU A 37 -13.57 -2.74 -3.09
C LEU A 37 -14.95 -3.04 -2.48
N ARG A 38 -15.27 -4.31 -2.19
CA ARG A 38 -16.51 -4.70 -1.50
C ARG A 38 -16.61 -4.18 -0.06
N THR A 39 -15.49 -3.84 0.58
CA THR A 39 -15.52 -3.25 1.94
C THR A 39 -15.96 -1.79 1.97
N VAL A 40 -15.99 -1.13 0.80
CA VAL A 40 -16.30 0.31 0.69
C VAL A 40 -17.45 0.61 -0.27
N SER A 41 -17.84 -0.34 -1.11
CA SER A 41 -18.90 -0.19 -2.11
C SER A 41 -19.81 -1.41 -2.13
N SER A 42 -21.12 -1.17 -2.30
CA SER A 42 -22.14 -2.20 -2.51
C SER A 42 -22.37 -2.53 -3.99
N ARG A 43 -21.75 -1.78 -4.91
CA ARG A 43 -21.84 -2.06 -6.36
C ARG A 43 -21.13 -3.37 -6.71
N GLU A 44 -21.61 -4.03 -7.73
CA GLU A 44 -20.90 -5.17 -8.33
C GLU A 44 -19.53 -4.72 -8.83
N THR A 45 -18.50 -5.53 -8.55
CA THR A 45 -17.12 -5.13 -8.79
C THR A 45 -16.82 -4.92 -10.26
N ASP A 46 -17.39 -5.73 -11.16
CA ASP A 46 -17.17 -5.60 -12.60
C ASP A 46 -17.76 -4.29 -13.14
N SER A 47 -18.93 -3.87 -12.64
CA SER A 47 -19.51 -2.57 -12.97
C SER A 47 -18.67 -1.42 -12.43
N LEU A 48 -18.09 -1.58 -11.25
CA LEU A 48 -17.22 -0.57 -10.63
C LEU A 48 -15.88 -0.46 -11.38
N LEU A 49 -15.29 -1.56 -11.82
CA LEU A 49 -14.06 -1.56 -12.62
C LEU A 49 -14.24 -0.97 -14.03
N GLY A 50 -15.47 -0.93 -14.55
CA GLY A 50 -15.82 -0.30 -15.81
C GLY A 50 -16.17 1.18 -15.71
N ASP A 51 -16.22 1.75 -14.50
CA ASP A 51 -16.59 3.14 -14.21
C ASP A 51 -15.43 3.80 -13.46
N GLU A 52 -14.65 4.63 -14.16
CA GLU A 52 -13.39 5.19 -13.65
C GLU A 52 -13.60 6.10 -12.43
N GLU A 53 -14.63 6.95 -12.43
CA GLU A 53 -14.93 7.82 -11.30
C GLU A 53 -15.38 7.03 -10.07
N ALA A 54 -16.22 6.01 -10.27
CA ALA A 54 -16.65 5.13 -9.18
C ALA A 54 -15.49 4.29 -8.63
N LEU A 55 -14.59 3.84 -9.51
CA LEU A 55 -13.38 3.13 -9.13
C LEU A 55 -12.45 4.02 -8.31
N GLU A 56 -12.16 5.23 -8.78
CA GLU A 56 -11.34 6.21 -8.05
C GLU A 56 -11.89 6.44 -6.64
N SER A 57 -13.18 6.74 -6.53
CA SER A 57 -13.81 7.03 -5.24
C SER A 57 -13.72 5.84 -4.27
N ALA A 58 -13.95 4.62 -4.77
CA ALA A 58 -13.82 3.40 -3.99
C ALA A 58 -12.36 3.09 -3.62
N ALA A 59 -11.43 3.21 -4.56
CA ALA A 59 -10.02 2.98 -4.33
C ALA A 59 -9.45 3.95 -3.29
N LEU A 60 -9.73 5.25 -3.41
CA LEU A 60 -9.36 6.26 -2.41
C LEU A 60 -9.97 5.96 -1.04
N SER A 61 -11.23 5.47 -1.01
CA SER A 61 -11.86 5.06 0.24
C SER A 61 -11.13 3.89 0.92
N VAL A 62 -10.64 2.92 0.15
CA VAL A 62 -9.81 1.82 0.67
C VAL A 62 -8.47 2.36 1.15
N ILE A 63 -7.74 3.10 0.31
CA ILE A 63 -6.39 3.59 0.58
C ILE A 63 -6.38 4.45 1.85
N ARG A 64 -7.27 5.44 1.95
CA ARG A 64 -7.39 6.34 3.11
C ARG A 64 -7.66 5.60 4.43
N ARG A 65 -8.35 4.46 4.38
CA ARG A 65 -8.67 3.65 5.57
C ARG A 65 -7.55 2.68 5.95
N ARG A 66 -6.72 2.26 5.00
CA ARG A 66 -5.82 1.11 5.16
C ARG A 66 -4.35 1.44 5.05
N ILE A 67 -3.99 2.55 4.41
CA ILE A 67 -2.62 2.97 4.20
C ILE A 67 -2.46 4.37 4.77
N GLY A 68 -1.40 4.58 5.55
CA GLY A 68 -1.09 5.86 6.14
C GLY A 68 0.41 6.10 6.24
N PHE A 69 0.83 7.33 5.99
CA PHE A 69 2.23 7.76 6.12
C PHE A 69 2.32 8.88 7.16
N GLY A 70 3.46 8.97 7.86
CA GLY A 70 3.72 10.06 8.80
C GLY A 70 4.91 9.77 9.70
N ASN A 71 4.94 10.42 10.88
CA ASN A 71 5.88 10.09 11.94
C ASN A 71 5.30 9.04 12.91
N LEU A 72 6.13 8.50 13.81
CA LEU A 72 5.68 7.45 14.75
C LEU A 72 4.54 7.90 15.67
N ARG A 73 4.47 9.18 16.04
CA ARG A 73 3.40 9.72 16.88
C ARG A 73 2.08 9.73 16.10
N ASP A 74 2.09 10.21 14.86
CA ASP A 74 0.91 10.26 13.98
C ASP A 74 0.33 8.86 13.76
N MET A 75 1.19 7.85 13.63
CA MET A 75 0.77 6.46 13.41
C MET A 75 0.24 5.77 14.68
N LYS A 76 0.68 6.19 15.87
CA LYS A 76 0.26 5.61 17.16
C LYS A 76 -1.03 6.20 17.71
N THR A 77 -1.42 7.40 17.29
CA THR A 77 -2.67 8.02 17.74
C THR A 77 -3.87 7.35 17.06
N PRO A 78 -4.84 6.80 17.81
CA PRO A 78 -6.07 6.22 17.26
C PRO A 78 -7.02 7.27 16.69
N LYS A 79 -6.82 8.54 17.05
CA LYS A 79 -7.22 9.63 16.17
C LYS A 79 -6.33 9.53 14.94
N THR A 80 -6.76 8.75 13.95
CA THR A 80 -6.47 9.11 12.57
C THR A 80 -6.74 10.61 12.51
N PRO A 81 -5.74 11.51 12.39
CA PRO A 81 -6.09 12.77 11.76
C PRO A 81 -6.69 12.28 10.45
N ALA A 82 -8.00 12.48 10.26
CA ALA A 82 -8.66 12.07 9.03
C ALA A 82 -7.67 12.40 7.93
N PRO A 83 -7.23 11.43 7.09
CA PRO A 83 -6.40 11.80 5.96
C PRO A 83 -7.15 12.96 5.34
N VAL A 84 -6.58 14.17 5.40
CA VAL A 84 -7.26 15.34 4.83
C VAL A 84 -7.54 14.85 3.43
N ALA A 85 -8.81 14.72 3.04
CA ALA A 85 -9.16 13.89 1.88
C ALA A 85 -8.29 14.28 0.66
N ASP A 86 -8.00 15.58 0.61
CA ASP A 86 -7.14 16.32 -0.31
C ASP A 86 -5.65 15.90 -0.34
N GLN A 87 -5.15 15.13 0.63
CA GLN A 87 -3.79 14.60 0.65
C GLN A 87 -3.62 13.36 -0.22
N TYR A 88 -4.68 12.60 -0.48
CA TYR A 88 -4.59 11.36 -1.26
C TYR A 88 -5.13 11.61 -2.66
N HIS A 89 -4.29 11.37 -3.65
CA HIS A 89 -4.64 11.54 -5.06
C HIS A 89 -4.53 10.21 -5.79
N TRP A 90 -5.59 9.83 -6.50
CA TRP A 90 -5.62 8.65 -7.33
C TRP A 90 -5.00 8.96 -8.69
N VAL A 91 -4.04 8.13 -9.12
CA VAL A 91 -3.39 8.29 -10.43
C VAL A 91 -3.96 7.31 -11.44
N GLY A 92 -4.30 6.09 -11.01
CA GLY A 92 -4.97 5.15 -11.90
C GLY A 92 -4.83 3.68 -11.51
N ARG A 93 -5.40 2.83 -12.36
CA ARG A 93 -5.32 1.37 -12.27
C ARG A 93 -4.76 0.77 -13.55
N ARG A 94 -3.95 -0.28 -13.44
CA ARG A 94 -3.52 -1.10 -14.58
C ARG A 94 -3.66 -2.59 -14.25
N GLY A 95 -4.43 -3.31 -15.05
CA GLY A 95 -4.50 -4.78 -14.96
C GLY A 95 -3.21 -5.44 -15.45
N GLU A 96 -2.76 -6.50 -14.77
CA GLU A 96 -1.57 -7.28 -15.09
C GLU A 96 -1.85 -8.78 -14.83
N GLY A 97 -2.50 -9.45 -15.78
CA GLY A 97 -2.86 -10.87 -15.66
C GLY A 97 -3.72 -11.13 -14.41
N GLY A 98 -3.22 -11.95 -13.48
CA GLY A 98 -3.90 -12.24 -12.20
C GLY A 98 -3.79 -11.14 -11.14
N HIS A 99 -3.21 -9.99 -11.49
CA HIS A 99 -2.97 -8.86 -10.58
C HIS A 99 -3.51 -7.55 -11.16
N ALA A 100 -3.59 -6.53 -10.32
CA ALA A 100 -3.80 -5.14 -10.70
C ALA A 100 -2.84 -4.24 -9.92
N TRP A 101 -2.34 -3.22 -10.61
CA TRP A 101 -1.61 -2.11 -10.02
C TRP A 101 -2.55 -0.96 -9.74
N TRP A 102 -2.46 -0.41 -8.54
CA TRP A 102 -3.05 0.85 -8.12
C TRP A 102 -1.94 1.88 -7.98
N PHE A 103 -2.10 3.02 -8.65
CA PHE A 103 -1.17 4.13 -8.60
C PHE A 103 -1.85 5.28 -7.85
N PHE A 104 -1.17 5.81 -6.85
CA PHE A 104 -1.67 6.95 -6.08
C PHE A 104 -0.51 7.71 -5.44
N GLU A 105 -0.81 8.95 -5.06
CA GLU A 105 0.13 9.85 -4.40
C GLU A 105 -0.44 10.32 -3.07
N VAL A 106 0.46 10.57 -2.11
CA VAL A 106 0.10 11.11 -0.80
C VAL A 106 0.94 12.35 -0.51
N ALA A 107 0.28 13.51 -0.41
CA ALA A 107 0.94 14.77 -0.07
C ALA A 107 1.35 14.81 1.41
N MET A 108 2.60 15.19 1.65
CA MET A 108 3.22 15.20 2.99
C MET A 108 3.66 16.63 3.36
N PRO A 109 2.74 17.48 3.83
CA PRO A 109 3.04 18.89 4.13
C PRO A 109 4.08 19.07 5.25
N GLU A 110 4.16 18.12 6.17
CA GLU A 110 5.14 18.08 7.26
C GLU A 110 6.50 17.52 6.82
N GLY A 111 6.68 17.27 5.52
CA GLY A 111 7.89 16.72 4.93
C GLY A 111 7.92 15.19 4.89
N ARG A 112 9.11 14.66 4.60
CA ARG A 112 9.31 13.24 4.30
C ARG A 112 8.90 12.33 5.48
N PRO A 113 7.98 11.37 5.29
CA PRO A 113 7.50 10.53 6.39
C PRO A 113 8.58 9.55 6.83
N THR A 114 8.51 9.11 8.09
CA THR A 114 9.45 8.13 8.64
C THR A 114 8.81 6.78 8.91
N HIS A 115 7.48 6.70 8.87
CA HIS A 115 6.72 5.51 9.20
C HIS A 115 5.55 5.32 8.23
N LEU A 116 5.22 4.06 8.01
CA LEU A 116 4.08 3.59 7.23
C LEU A 116 3.20 2.74 8.13
N ARG A 117 1.89 2.95 8.07
CA ARG A 117 0.87 2.03 8.56
C ARG A 117 0.19 1.36 7.38
N CYS A 118 0.13 0.03 7.38
CA CYS A 118 -0.63 -0.75 6.41
C CYS A 118 -1.51 -1.79 7.11
N THR A 119 -2.81 -1.78 6.82
CA THR A 119 -3.82 -2.68 7.39
C THR A 119 -4.68 -3.35 6.32
N LEU A 120 -4.18 -3.44 5.08
CA LEU A 120 -4.91 -4.01 3.93
C LEU A 120 -5.52 -5.39 4.22
N PHE A 121 -4.82 -6.22 5.01
CA PHE A 121 -5.22 -7.59 5.33
C PHE A 121 -5.45 -7.82 6.83
N GLU A 122 -5.87 -6.79 7.58
CA GLU A 122 -6.28 -6.96 8.97
C GLU A 122 -7.31 -8.10 9.09
N LYS A 123 -7.14 -8.95 10.10
CA LYS A 123 -8.14 -9.98 10.41
C LYS A 123 -9.47 -9.28 10.68
N PRO A 124 -10.59 -9.78 10.14
CA PRO A 124 -11.90 -9.24 10.48
C PRO A 124 -12.02 -9.21 12.01
N SER A 125 -12.40 -8.04 12.55
CA SER A 125 -12.64 -7.86 13.97
C SER A 125 -13.51 -9.00 14.47
N SER A 126 -13.02 -9.72 15.47
CA SER A 126 -13.70 -10.83 16.11
C SER A 126 -15.02 -10.38 16.75
N GLU A 127 -16.08 -10.34 15.96
CA GLU A 127 -17.42 -10.62 16.49
C GLU A 127 -17.45 -12.08 16.96
N PRO A 128 -18.12 -12.40 18.08
CA PRO A 128 -18.17 -13.76 18.57
C PRO A 128 -19.07 -14.59 17.64
N GLN A 129 -18.49 -15.18 16.60
CA GLN A 129 -19.16 -16.21 15.83
C GLN A 129 -19.25 -17.47 16.71
N ASN A 130 -20.39 -17.61 17.38
CA ASN A 130 -20.93 -18.90 17.81
C ASN A 130 -21.13 -19.79 16.56
N ARG A 131 -20.08 -20.42 16.05
CA ARG A 131 -20.18 -21.56 15.14
C ARG A 131 -19.14 -22.59 15.52
N GLY A 132 -19.64 -23.78 15.84
CA GLY A 132 -18.88 -24.90 16.36
C GLY A 132 -17.66 -25.21 15.50
N ALA A 133 -16.57 -25.53 16.20
CA ALA A 133 -15.36 -26.05 15.62
C ALA A 133 -15.67 -27.35 14.85
N SER A 134 -15.75 -27.26 13.53
CA SER A 134 -15.51 -28.40 12.65
C SER A 134 -14.16 -28.20 11.97
N SER A 135 -13.20 -29.00 12.44
CA SER A 135 -11.98 -29.48 11.79
C SER A 135 -11.61 -28.91 10.41
N HIS A 136 -10.36 -28.45 10.32
CA HIS A 136 -9.59 -27.93 9.17
C HIS A 136 -9.41 -26.40 9.13
N ASP A 137 -8.91 -25.82 10.24
CA ASP A 137 -8.14 -24.57 10.17
C ASP A 137 -6.82 -24.87 9.45
N HIS A 138 -6.84 -24.71 8.13
CA HIS A 138 -5.64 -24.75 7.31
C HIS A 138 -4.66 -23.70 7.83
N LEU A 139 -3.41 -24.11 8.05
CA LEU A 139 -2.26 -23.23 8.26
C LEU A 139 -2.07 -22.34 7.02
N HIS A 140 -2.90 -21.31 6.89
CA HIS A 140 -2.69 -20.23 5.95
C HIS A 140 -1.52 -19.40 6.48
N ALA A 141 -0.48 -19.22 5.68
CA ALA A 141 0.52 -18.20 5.97
C ALA A 141 -0.22 -16.87 6.17
N ALA A 142 0.12 -16.15 7.24
CA ALA A 142 -0.46 -14.85 7.51
C ALA A 142 -0.27 -13.95 6.27
N PRO A 143 -1.26 -13.14 5.88
CA PRO A 143 -1.10 -12.24 4.76
C PRO A 143 0.03 -11.24 5.06
N ILE A 144 0.80 -10.91 4.01
CA ILE A 144 1.99 -10.07 4.13
C ILE A 144 1.91 -8.95 3.09
N SER A 145 2.25 -7.73 3.51
CA SER A 145 2.50 -6.61 2.61
C SER A 145 3.98 -6.28 2.57
N THR A 146 4.61 -6.43 1.41
CA THR A 146 6.01 -6.08 1.19
C THR A 146 6.10 -4.73 0.49
N PHE A 147 6.89 -3.82 1.03
CA PHE A 147 7.12 -2.49 0.47
C PHE A 147 8.58 -2.35 0.03
N LEU A 148 8.79 -2.07 -1.24
CA LEU A 148 10.07 -1.72 -1.84
C LEU A 148 10.24 -0.20 -1.76
N VAL A 149 11.29 0.24 -1.09
CA VAL A 149 11.62 1.66 -0.94
C VAL A 149 12.60 2.04 -2.04
N LEU A 150 12.12 2.85 -2.97
CA LEU A 150 12.89 3.34 -4.12
C LEU A 150 13.72 4.58 -3.73
N PRO A 151 14.81 4.87 -4.47
CA PRO A 151 15.54 6.14 -4.35
C PRO A 151 14.63 7.34 -4.62
N ASP A 152 14.97 8.51 -4.08
CA ASP A 152 14.25 9.76 -4.36
C ASP A 152 14.12 10.02 -5.87
N SER A 153 12.97 10.54 -6.29
CA SER A 153 12.81 11.04 -7.66
C SER A 153 13.77 12.22 -7.83
N GLN A 154 14.86 12.05 -8.59
CA GLN A 154 15.73 13.16 -8.97
C GLN A 154 15.08 13.93 -10.12
N PRO A 155 15.16 15.28 -10.14
CA PRO A 155 14.89 16.03 -11.37
C PRO A 155 15.80 15.51 -12.47
N GLU A 156 15.25 15.27 -13.66
CA GLU A 156 16.02 14.97 -14.86
C GLU A 156 16.90 16.18 -15.25
N THR A 157 18.01 16.36 -14.55
CA THR A 157 19.11 17.25 -14.96
C THR A 157 20.44 16.57 -14.68
N ARG A 158 20.76 15.54 -15.47
CA ARG A 158 22.14 15.33 -15.95
C ARG A 158 22.25 14.22 -16.99
N THR A 159 22.91 14.60 -18.08
CA THR A 159 23.54 13.78 -19.12
C THR A 159 24.23 12.53 -18.52
N PRO A 160 24.17 11.36 -19.15
CA PRO A 160 24.75 10.14 -18.60
C PRO A 160 26.29 10.24 -18.58
N ALA A 161 26.88 10.34 -17.39
CA ALA A 161 28.27 10.01 -17.18
C ALA A 161 28.35 8.51 -16.85
N ALA A 162 29.14 7.79 -17.63
CA ALA A 162 29.37 6.37 -17.46
C ALA A 162 30.09 6.08 -16.14
N GLY A 163 29.58 5.09 -15.40
CA GLY A 163 30.29 4.37 -14.36
C GLY A 163 30.07 4.86 -12.94
N ASP A 164 29.16 4.20 -12.22
CA ASP A 164 29.53 3.59 -10.93
C ASP A 164 28.49 2.51 -10.55
N GLU A 165 28.87 1.24 -10.67
CA GLU A 165 28.11 0.12 -10.12
C GLU A 165 28.34 0.07 -8.60
N SER A 166 27.58 0.85 -7.85
CA SER A 166 27.31 0.55 -6.44
C SER A 166 25.80 0.51 -6.22
N SER A 167 25.17 -0.47 -6.85
CA SER A 167 23.74 -0.76 -6.69
C SER A 167 23.50 -1.34 -5.29
N LYS A 168 23.31 -0.46 -4.30
CA LYS A 168 22.51 -0.81 -3.13
C LYS A 168 21.07 -0.91 -3.64
N GLY A 169 20.61 -2.13 -3.90
CA GLY A 169 19.24 -2.38 -4.34
C GLY A 169 18.19 -1.75 -3.40
N PRO A 170 16.93 -1.63 -3.86
CA PRO A 170 15.86 -1.04 -3.07
C PRO A 170 15.75 -1.76 -1.73
N LYS A 171 15.66 -0.98 -0.64
CA LYS A 171 15.44 -1.54 0.68
C LYS A 171 14.00 -2.05 0.74
N SER A 172 13.79 -3.25 1.27
CA SER A 172 12.46 -3.79 1.50
C SER A 172 12.08 -3.73 2.98
N LEU A 173 10.82 -3.45 3.27
CA LEU A 173 10.23 -3.66 4.58
C LEU A 173 8.94 -4.46 4.46
N THR A 174 8.55 -5.13 5.53
CA THR A 174 7.41 -6.05 5.54
C THR A 174 6.46 -5.67 6.66
N VAL A 175 5.19 -5.51 6.32
CA VAL A 175 4.10 -5.19 7.24
C VAL A 175 3.16 -6.39 7.35
N THR A 176 2.80 -6.73 8.56
CA THR A 176 1.87 -7.83 8.87
C THR A 176 0.73 -7.34 9.76
N PRO A 177 -0.40 -8.08 9.84
CA PRO A 177 -1.54 -7.68 10.67
C PRO A 177 -1.20 -7.46 12.16
N ASP A 178 -0.24 -8.20 12.71
CA ASP A 178 0.24 -8.07 14.09
C ASP A 178 1.23 -6.91 14.29
N ARG A 179 1.83 -6.41 13.21
CA ARG A 179 2.78 -5.29 13.20
C ARG A 179 2.47 -4.34 12.04
N PRO A 180 1.32 -3.63 12.10
CA PRO A 180 0.83 -2.84 10.98
C PRO A 180 1.62 -1.56 10.74
N ILE A 181 2.49 -1.15 11.67
CA ILE A 181 3.31 0.07 11.58
C ILE A 181 4.78 -0.32 11.44
N SER A 182 5.46 0.22 10.44
CA SER A 182 6.88 -0.02 10.17
C SER A 182 7.63 1.28 9.91
N ALA A 183 8.90 1.34 10.32
CA ALA A 183 9.79 2.45 10.02
C ALA A 183 10.28 2.37 8.56
N ILE A 184 10.29 3.49 7.85
CA ILE A 184 10.74 3.60 6.47
C ILE A 184 12.22 3.96 6.47
N GLN A 185 13.03 3.12 5.81
CA GLN A 185 14.43 3.42 5.57
C GLN A 185 14.61 3.95 4.15
N TRP A 186 14.52 5.27 4.01
CA TRP A 186 14.77 5.91 2.73
C TRP A 186 16.20 5.68 2.23
N SER A 187 16.32 5.53 0.92
CA SER A 187 17.59 5.48 0.21
C SER A 187 18.02 6.91 -0.06
N VAL A 188 18.93 7.45 0.74
CA VAL A 188 19.50 8.78 0.47
C VAL A 188 20.41 8.63 -0.76
N PRO A 189 20.23 9.40 -1.85
CA PRO A 189 21.20 9.40 -2.93
C PRO A 189 22.55 9.84 -2.37
N ALA A 190 23.62 9.10 -2.72
CA ALA A 190 24.97 9.49 -2.34
C ALA A 190 25.22 10.92 -2.87
N SER A 191 25.57 11.83 -1.98
CA SER A 191 25.91 13.23 -2.30
C SER A 191 27.23 13.32 -3.05
#